data_AF-A0A202E9T2-F1
#
_entry.id   AF-A0A202E9T2-F1
#
_cell.length_a   1.000
_cell.length_b   1.000
_cell.length_c   1.000
_cell.angle_alpha   90.00
_cell.angle_beta   90.00
_cell.angle_gamma   90.00
#
_symmetry.space_group_name_H-M   'P 1'
#
loop_
_entity.id
_entity.type
_entity.pdbx_description
1 polymer ?
#
loop_
_entity_poly.entity_id
_entity_poly.type
_entity_poly.pdbx_seq_one_letter_code
_entity_poly.pdbx_strand_id
1 'polypeptide(L)'
;MDCPTCGKSLSTEQGMRQHHTKVHDESLPNRTCSGCGTAFYDPKARLEFCDDCNPNAGEHNGNWSDAKESAACNRCGSDFEYYPSDKDGVYCSDCVEAALGLLPENPSERGERVTVECGHCGSELEVRPAKLEQRERGCFCTLECYGEWLSENVVGPDHHQWEGGAIDYGQRWWRIRRQALERDGYECQQCGVGADELGQNPDVHHLEPVRSFDQPADAHTMDNVITLCRRCHRHAEAGSIAVSPRDEK
;
A
#
# COMPACT_ATOMS: atom_id res chain seq x y z
N MET A 1 4.26 -33.70 -5.28
CA MET A 1 4.48 -32.87 -6.48
C MET A 1 5.97 -32.90 -6.77
N ASP A 2 6.36 -33.34 -7.95
CA ASP A 2 7.78 -33.51 -8.29
C ASP A 2 8.30 -32.29 -9.05
N CYS A 3 9.52 -31.86 -8.72
CA CYS A 3 10.18 -30.79 -9.45
C CYS A 3 10.49 -31.25 -10.89
N PRO A 4 10.05 -30.54 -11.93
CA PRO A 4 10.30 -30.94 -13.31
C PRO A 4 11.79 -30.96 -13.70
N THR A 5 12.62 -30.18 -13.01
CA THR A 5 14.04 -30.02 -13.36
C THR A 5 14.95 -31.04 -12.67
N CYS A 6 14.67 -31.40 -11.41
CA CYS A 6 15.53 -32.31 -10.63
C CYS A 6 14.81 -33.53 -10.05
N GLY A 7 13.52 -33.71 -10.35
CA GLY A 7 12.72 -34.85 -9.90
C GLY A 7 12.46 -34.91 -8.39
N LYS A 8 12.86 -33.89 -7.63
CA LYS A 8 12.68 -33.86 -6.17
C LYS A 8 11.20 -33.79 -5.80
N SER A 9 10.73 -34.76 -5.01
CA SER A 9 9.35 -34.81 -4.51
C SER A 9 9.13 -33.87 -3.33
N LEU A 10 8.19 -32.94 -3.47
CA LEU A 10 7.77 -31.97 -2.46
C LEU A 10 6.32 -32.25 -2.03
N SER A 11 5.99 -31.92 -0.78
CA SER A 11 4.70 -32.21 -0.15
C SER A 11 3.54 -31.38 -0.72
N THR A 12 3.80 -30.17 -1.20
CA THR A 12 2.80 -29.26 -1.78
C THR A 12 3.26 -28.67 -3.11
N GLU A 13 2.32 -28.25 -3.95
CA GLU A 13 2.61 -27.53 -5.20
C GLU A 13 3.37 -26.22 -4.95
N GLN A 14 2.95 -25.46 -3.94
CA GLN A 14 3.60 -24.21 -3.55
C GLN A 14 5.03 -24.47 -3.08
N GLY A 15 5.26 -25.52 -2.30
CA GLY A 15 6.60 -25.94 -1.89
C GLY A 15 7.48 -26.33 -3.07
N MET A 16 6.92 -27.03 -4.07
CA MET A 16 7.62 -27.37 -5.32
C MET A 16 8.01 -26.13 -6.11
N ARG A 17 7.10 -25.17 -6.29
CA ARG A 17 7.40 -23.89 -6.98
C ARG A 17 8.47 -23.08 -6.27
N GLN A 18 8.39 -22.94 -4.95
CA GLN A 18 9.42 -22.24 -4.16
C GLN A 18 10.78 -22.92 -4.25
N HIS A 19 10.81 -24.26 -4.22
CA HIS A 19 12.02 -25.02 -4.45
C HIS A 19 12.60 -24.75 -5.83
N HIS A 20 11.77 -24.74 -6.88
CA HIS A 20 12.22 -24.49 -8.25
C HIS A 20 12.87 -23.11 -8.39
N THR A 21 12.21 -22.04 -7.92
CA THR A 21 12.76 -20.69 -8.00
C THR A 21 14.05 -20.55 -7.19
N LYS A 22 14.14 -21.14 -6.00
CA LYS A 22 15.32 -21.00 -5.13
C LYS A 22 16.52 -21.85 -5.55
N VAL A 23 16.29 -23.00 -6.20
CA VAL A 23 17.36 -23.97 -6.53
C VAL A 23 17.76 -23.90 -8.01
N HIS A 24 16.84 -23.52 -8.89
CA HIS A 24 17.08 -23.48 -10.34
C HIS A 24 17.03 -22.06 -10.93
N ASP A 25 16.81 -21.04 -10.10
CA ASP A 25 16.75 -19.61 -10.49
C ASP A 25 15.74 -19.32 -11.62
N GLU A 26 14.74 -20.18 -11.76
CA GLU A 26 13.72 -20.11 -12.79
C GLU A 26 12.33 -20.20 -12.16
N SER A 27 11.42 -19.35 -12.67
CA SER A 27 10.02 -19.34 -12.24
C SER A 27 9.16 -20.18 -13.16
N LEU A 28 8.51 -21.18 -12.59
CA LEU A 28 7.56 -22.02 -13.34
C LEU A 28 6.34 -21.20 -13.76
N PRO A 29 5.78 -21.45 -14.95
CA PRO A 29 4.61 -20.73 -15.41
C PRO A 29 3.41 -20.93 -14.46
N ASN A 30 2.63 -19.87 -14.34
CA ASN A 30 1.41 -19.83 -13.53
C ASN A 30 0.21 -19.27 -14.32
N ARG A 31 0.40 -18.90 -15.58
CA ARG A 31 -0.63 -18.39 -16.48
C ARG A 31 -0.48 -19.03 -17.86
N THR A 32 -1.56 -18.98 -18.64
CA THR A 32 -1.60 -19.41 -20.03
C THR A 32 -2.07 -18.24 -20.88
N CYS A 33 -1.33 -17.91 -21.94
CA CYS A 33 -1.64 -16.80 -22.81
C CYS A 33 -2.91 -17.09 -23.62
N SER A 34 -3.88 -16.17 -23.60
CA SER A 34 -5.12 -16.32 -24.36
C SER A 34 -4.94 -16.15 -25.87
N GLY A 35 -3.85 -15.49 -26.31
CA GLY A 35 -3.54 -15.27 -27.72
C GLY A 35 -2.84 -16.46 -28.39
N CYS A 36 -1.80 -17.01 -27.76
CA CYS A 36 -0.96 -18.05 -28.35
C CYS A 36 -0.97 -19.39 -27.58
N GLY A 37 -1.63 -19.46 -26.42
CA GLY A 37 -1.72 -20.68 -25.62
C GLY A 37 -0.45 -21.05 -24.86
N THR A 38 0.63 -20.27 -24.96
CA THR A 38 1.89 -20.56 -24.26
C THR A 38 1.75 -20.31 -22.76
N ALA A 39 2.40 -21.17 -21.96
CA ALA A 39 2.45 -21.00 -20.52
C ALA A 39 3.53 -19.98 -20.16
N PHE A 40 3.22 -19.03 -19.29
CA PHE A 40 4.14 -17.98 -18.87
C PHE A 40 4.01 -17.69 -17.37
N TYR A 41 5.00 -17.00 -16.81
CA TYR A 41 5.04 -16.61 -15.41
C TYR A 41 4.67 -15.13 -15.23
N ASP A 42 3.71 -14.86 -14.35
CA ASP A 42 3.36 -13.51 -13.90
C ASP A 42 3.40 -13.44 -12.36
N PRO A 43 4.28 -12.62 -11.76
CA PRO A 43 4.40 -12.46 -10.31
C PRO A 43 3.08 -12.10 -9.61
N LYS A 44 2.18 -11.37 -10.29
CA LYS A 44 0.90 -10.92 -9.72
C LYS A 44 -0.30 -11.75 -10.18
N ALA A 45 -0.08 -12.76 -11.03
CA ALA A 45 -1.09 -13.67 -11.57
C ALA A 45 -2.35 -12.95 -12.14
N ARG A 46 -2.17 -11.78 -12.75
CA ARG A 46 -3.21 -10.91 -13.30
C ARG A 46 -3.21 -10.80 -14.82
N LEU A 47 -2.12 -11.19 -15.50
CA LEU A 47 -2.00 -11.06 -16.95
C LEU A 47 -2.76 -12.16 -17.68
N GLU A 48 -3.42 -11.80 -18.79
CA GLU A 48 -4.13 -12.72 -19.68
C GLU A 48 -3.35 -13.07 -20.95
N PHE A 49 -2.39 -12.23 -21.33
CA PHE A 49 -1.54 -12.39 -22.51
C PHE A 49 -0.08 -12.41 -22.09
N CYS A 50 0.76 -13.16 -22.81
CA CYS A 50 2.22 -13.06 -22.69
C CYS A 50 2.70 -11.73 -23.31
N ASP A 51 3.96 -11.36 -23.06
CA ASP A 51 4.52 -10.08 -23.53
C ASP A 51 4.38 -9.89 -25.05
N ASP A 52 4.61 -10.94 -25.84
CA ASP A 52 4.49 -10.90 -27.31
C ASP A 52 3.06 -10.81 -27.83
N CYS A 53 2.08 -11.23 -27.03
CA CYS A 53 0.66 -11.25 -27.42
C CYS A 53 -0.14 -10.16 -26.71
N ASN A 54 0.52 -9.29 -25.93
CA ASN A 54 -0.14 -8.25 -25.18
C ASN A 54 -0.77 -7.24 -26.16
N PRO A 55 -2.10 -7.14 -26.24
CA PRO A 55 -2.78 -6.29 -27.21
C PRO A 55 -2.57 -4.80 -26.92
N ASN A 56 -1.99 -4.45 -25.77
CA ASN A 56 -1.67 -3.07 -25.38
C ASN A 56 -0.15 -2.85 -25.28
N ALA A 57 0.67 -3.71 -25.88
CA ALA A 57 2.12 -3.53 -25.99
C ALA A 57 2.51 -2.99 -27.38
N GLY A 58 3.71 -2.42 -27.47
CA GLY A 58 4.24 -1.88 -28.73
C GLY A 58 3.33 -0.81 -29.33
N GLU A 59 3.17 -0.85 -30.66
CA GLU A 59 2.35 0.07 -31.46
C GLU A 59 0.90 0.24 -31.00
N HIS A 60 0.35 -0.74 -30.28
CA HIS A 60 -1.01 -0.68 -29.75
C HIS A 60 -1.11 0.05 -28.40
N ASN A 61 0.02 0.38 -27.78
CA ASN A 61 0.08 1.20 -26.59
C ASN A 61 -0.02 2.69 -26.97
N GLY A 62 -0.99 3.41 -26.42
CA GLY A 62 -1.10 4.86 -26.61
C GLY A 62 0.10 5.67 -26.10
N ASN A 63 1.03 5.05 -25.37
CA ASN A 63 2.29 5.65 -24.92
C ASN A 63 3.53 4.98 -25.54
N TRP A 64 3.40 4.44 -26.75
CA TRP A 64 4.51 3.83 -27.49
C TRP A 64 5.48 4.89 -28.02
N SER A 65 6.74 4.82 -27.58
CA SER A 65 7.75 5.87 -27.86
C SER A 65 8.24 5.91 -29.30
N ASP A 66 8.16 4.79 -30.03
CA ASP A 66 8.60 4.70 -31.43
C ASP A 66 7.48 5.05 -32.43
N ALA A 67 6.33 5.55 -31.95
CA ALA A 67 5.18 5.96 -32.76
C ALA A 67 5.32 7.35 -33.40
N LYS A 68 6.47 8.00 -33.23
CA LYS A 68 6.61 9.40 -33.66
C LYS A 68 6.64 9.49 -35.18
N GLU A 69 5.88 10.42 -35.70
CA GLU A 69 5.91 10.83 -37.10
C GLU A 69 6.50 12.23 -37.23
N SER A 70 7.06 12.53 -38.39
CA SER A 70 7.62 13.83 -38.73
C SER A 70 6.74 14.56 -39.74
N ALA A 71 6.46 15.83 -39.50
CA ALA A 71 5.73 16.70 -40.42
C ALA A 71 6.33 18.10 -40.49
N ALA A 72 6.08 18.80 -41.60
CA ALA A 72 6.45 20.20 -41.77
C ALA A 72 5.32 21.09 -41.22
N CYS A 73 5.67 22.05 -40.34
CA CYS A 73 4.69 22.97 -39.76
C CYS A 73 4.09 23.89 -40.83
N ASN A 74 2.75 23.91 -40.94
CA ASN A 74 2.04 24.73 -41.93
C ASN A 74 2.23 26.25 -41.75
N ARG A 75 2.74 26.70 -40.60
CA ARG A 75 2.95 28.13 -40.31
C ARG A 75 4.38 28.60 -40.56
N CYS A 76 5.38 27.87 -40.07
CA CYS A 76 6.80 28.28 -40.17
C CYS A 76 7.63 27.41 -41.12
N GLY A 77 7.09 26.28 -41.58
CA GLY A 77 7.78 25.33 -42.46
C GLY A 77 8.84 24.46 -41.79
N SER A 78 9.06 24.59 -40.46
CA SER A 78 10.03 23.74 -39.76
C SER A 78 9.50 22.31 -39.62
N ASP A 79 10.39 21.34 -39.82
CA ASP A 79 10.13 19.94 -39.48
C ASP A 79 10.03 19.76 -37.95
N PHE A 80 9.07 18.97 -37.51
CA PHE A 80 8.92 18.60 -36.11
C PHE A 80 8.37 17.17 -35.98
N GLU A 81 8.69 16.53 -34.86
CA GLU A 81 8.17 15.22 -34.52
C GLU A 81 6.92 15.34 -33.64
N TYR A 82 5.98 14.42 -33.81
CA TYR A 82 4.76 14.34 -33.02
C TYR A 82 4.28 12.90 -32.87
N TYR A 83 3.45 12.66 -31.85
CA TYR A 83 2.71 11.41 -31.73
C TYR A 83 1.37 11.56 -32.46
N PRO A 84 1.06 10.73 -33.47
CA PRO A 84 -0.22 10.74 -34.16
C PRO A 84 -1.42 10.46 -33.25
N SER A 85 -1.19 9.75 -32.13
CA SER A 85 -2.19 9.55 -31.08
C SER A 85 -2.54 10.83 -30.31
N ASP A 86 -1.60 11.79 -30.26
CA ASP A 86 -1.75 13.03 -29.48
C ASP A 86 -2.24 14.19 -30.35
N LYS A 87 -1.76 14.31 -31.60
CA LYS A 87 -2.13 15.40 -32.51
C LYS A 87 -1.93 15.04 -33.99
N ASP A 88 -2.63 15.76 -34.87
CA ASP A 88 -2.61 15.56 -36.33
C ASP A 88 -1.34 16.02 -37.06
N GLY A 89 -0.29 16.47 -36.36
CA GLY A 89 0.97 16.86 -37.02
C GLY A 89 0.93 18.13 -37.89
N VAL A 90 -0.04 19.03 -37.69
CA VAL A 90 -0.21 20.22 -38.55
C VAL A 90 0.70 21.40 -38.17
N TYR A 91 0.92 21.63 -36.88
CA TYR A 91 1.68 22.77 -36.35
C TYR A 91 2.70 22.34 -35.28
N CYS A 92 3.89 22.95 -35.31
CA CYS A 92 4.91 22.78 -34.28
C CYS A 92 4.51 23.44 -32.95
N SER A 93 5.13 23.02 -31.85
CA SER A 93 4.89 23.56 -30.49
C SER A 93 4.99 25.07 -30.46
N ASP A 94 6.04 25.63 -31.06
CA ASP A 94 6.35 27.05 -30.97
C ASP A 94 5.30 27.92 -31.67
N CYS A 95 4.78 27.43 -32.81
CA CYS A 95 3.71 28.09 -33.54
C CYS A 95 2.36 28.03 -32.82
N VAL A 96 2.12 26.95 -32.07
CA VAL A 96 0.92 26.78 -31.22
C VAL A 96 1.01 27.70 -30.00
N GLU A 97 2.16 27.79 -29.35
CA GLU A 97 2.40 28.68 -28.22
C GLU A 97 2.28 30.16 -28.61
N ALA A 98 2.74 30.53 -29.81
CA ALA A 98 2.62 31.89 -30.33
C ALA A 98 1.20 32.26 -30.84
N ALA A 99 0.25 31.32 -30.87
CA ALA A 99 -1.09 31.56 -31.38
C ALA A 99 -1.95 32.30 -30.35
N LEU A 100 -2.26 33.57 -30.64
CA LEU A 100 -3.13 34.40 -29.80
C LEU A 100 -4.53 33.76 -29.66
N GLY A 101 -4.99 33.58 -28.42
CA GLY A 101 -6.32 33.09 -28.09
C GLY A 101 -6.50 31.57 -28.18
N LEU A 102 -5.44 30.80 -28.49
CA LEU A 102 -5.50 29.34 -28.49
C LEU A 102 -5.25 28.75 -27.10
N LEU A 103 -4.34 29.35 -26.33
CA LEU A 103 -4.07 28.97 -24.95
C LEU A 103 -5.00 29.71 -23.98
N PRO A 104 -5.40 29.08 -22.85
CA PRO A 104 -6.16 29.74 -21.81
C PRO A 104 -5.37 30.93 -21.24
N GLU A 105 -6.07 31.97 -20.78
CA GLU A 105 -5.45 33.19 -20.20
C GLU A 105 -4.59 32.91 -18.96
N ASN A 106 -4.78 31.76 -18.32
CA ASN A 106 -3.98 31.28 -17.20
C ASN A 106 -3.39 29.89 -17.52
N PRO A 107 -2.34 29.81 -18.35
CA PRO A 107 -1.70 28.54 -18.64
C PRO A 107 -1.08 27.98 -17.36
N SER A 108 -1.14 26.65 -17.19
CA SER A 108 -0.49 25.98 -16.06
C SER A 108 1.03 26.03 -16.22
N GLU A 109 1.65 27.16 -15.85
CA GLU A 109 3.10 27.30 -15.84
C GLU A 109 3.70 26.37 -14.79
N ARG A 110 4.59 25.48 -15.24
CA ARG A 110 5.38 24.65 -14.34
C ARG A 110 6.50 25.56 -13.82
N GLY A 111 6.24 26.26 -12.72
CA GLY A 111 7.25 27.10 -12.07
C GLY A 111 8.56 26.35 -11.80
N GLU A 112 9.66 27.10 -11.73
CA GLU A 112 10.99 26.55 -11.49
C GLU A 112 11.02 25.68 -10.24
N ARG A 113 11.73 24.55 -10.31
CA ARG A 113 11.85 23.64 -9.17
C ARG A 113 12.76 24.29 -8.13
N VAL A 114 12.37 24.16 -6.87
CA VAL A 114 13.16 24.61 -5.73
C VAL A 114 13.75 23.40 -5.01
N THR A 115 15.01 23.52 -4.62
CA THR A 115 15.69 22.52 -3.81
C THR A 115 15.28 22.67 -2.36
N VAL A 116 14.81 21.59 -1.75
CA VAL A 116 14.44 21.51 -0.34
C VAL A 116 15.02 20.25 0.29
N GLU A 117 15.20 20.26 1.60
CA GLU A 117 15.70 19.11 2.34
C GLU A 117 14.55 18.17 2.72
N CYS A 118 14.82 16.87 2.75
CA CYS A 118 13.92 15.88 3.31
C CYS A 118 13.80 16.09 4.82
N GLY A 119 12.57 16.21 5.33
CA GLY A 119 12.29 16.45 6.75
C GLY A 119 12.68 15.29 7.70
N HIS A 120 13.13 14.15 7.18
CA HIS A 120 13.62 13.03 7.98
C HIS A 120 15.13 12.79 7.77
N CYS A 121 15.55 12.45 6.54
CA CYS A 121 16.94 12.05 6.27
C CYS A 121 17.85 13.20 5.80
N GLY A 122 17.31 14.41 5.58
CA GLY A 122 18.09 15.57 5.13
C GLY A 122 18.55 15.54 3.67
N SER A 123 18.17 14.54 2.87
CA SER A 123 18.54 14.48 1.45
C SER A 123 17.93 15.65 0.65
N GLU A 124 18.67 16.18 -0.33
CA GLU A 124 18.17 17.22 -1.22
C GLU A 124 17.10 16.70 -2.19
N LEU A 125 16.00 17.44 -2.32
CA LEU A 125 14.83 17.13 -3.13
C LEU A 125 14.46 18.34 -3.97
N GLU A 126 14.23 18.14 -5.26
CA GLU A 126 13.66 19.18 -6.10
C GLU A 126 12.14 19.07 -6.08
N VAL A 127 11.44 20.13 -5.65
CA VAL A 127 9.98 20.17 -5.61
C VAL A 127 9.44 21.43 -6.29
N ARG A 128 8.16 21.43 -6.65
CA ARG A 128 7.51 22.64 -7.16
C ARG A 128 7.12 23.56 -6.00
N PRO A 129 7.23 24.89 -6.12
CA PRO A 129 6.83 25.84 -5.08
C PRO A 129 5.42 25.61 -4.54
N ALA A 130 4.43 25.40 -5.42
CA ALA A 130 3.05 25.08 -5.03
C ALA A 130 2.93 23.83 -4.14
N LYS A 131 3.87 22.88 -4.25
CA LYS A 131 3.91 21.69 -3.40
C LYS A 131 4.39 21.99 -1.99
N LEU A 132 5.20 23.04 -1.80
CA LEU A 132 5.61 23.51 -0.48
C LEU A 132 4.48 24.22 0.24
N GLU A 133 3.76 25.09 -0.48
CA GLU A 133 2.61 25.82 0.07
C GLU A 133 1.51 24.87 0.56
N GLN A 134 1.34 23.73 -0.11
CA GLN A 134 0.33 22.71 0.24
C GLN A 134 0.77 21.74 1.35
N ARG A 135 2.05 21.72 1.75
CA ARG A 135 2.60 20.69 2.63
C ARG A 135 3.07 21.28 3.95
N GLU A 136 2.15 21.40 4.90
CA GLU A 136 2.43 21.84 6.27
C GLU A 136 3.45 20.95 7.01
N ARG A 137 3.49 19.65 6.67
CA ARG A 137 4.39 18.65 7.30
C ARG A 137 5.75 18.53 6.64
N GLY A 138 6.05 19.32 5.61
CA GLY A 138 7.32 19.27 4.87
C GLY A 138 7.38 18.24 3.74
N CYS A 139 8.58 18.12 3.16
CA CYS A 139 8.87 17.24 2.03
C CYS A 139 9.67 16.02 2.47
N PHE A 140 9.39 14.87 1.85
CA PHE A 140 10.03 13.59 2.16
C PHE A 140 10.43 12.89 0.87
N CYS A 141 11.58 12.23 0.87
CA CYS A 141 12.13 11.56 -0.30
C CYS A 141 11.37 10.27 -0.63
N THR A 142 10.93 9.55 0.39
CA THR A 142 10.23 8.26 0.28
C THR A 142 9.02 8.19 1.22
N LEU A 143 8.13 7.22 0.99
CA LEU A 143 7.06 6.90 1.92
C LEU A 143 7.59 6.39 3.26
N GLU A 144 8.77 5.77 3.26
CA GLU A 144 9.46 5.29 4.47
C GLU A 144 9.88 6.47 5.35
N CYS A 145 10.61 7.44 4.79
CA CYS A 145 10.99 8.66 5.53
C CYS A 145 9.79 9.46 6.04
N TYR A 146 8.69 9.48 5.28
CA TYR A 146 7.45 10.07 5.76
C TYR A 146 6.85 9.29 6.94
N GLY A 147 6.86 7.96 6.89
CA GLY A 147 6.36 7.09 7.95
C GLY A 147 7.21 7.13 9.22
N GLU A 148 8.53 7.19 9.08
CA GLU A 148 9.48 7.36 10.19
C GLU A 148 9.26 8.71 10.88
N TRP A 149 9.24 9.80 10.11
CA TRP A 149 8.94 11.12 10.65
C TRP A 149 7.58 11.18 11.35
N LEU A 150 6.55 10.55 10.76
CA LEU A 150 5.21 10.49 11.36
C LEU A 150 5.23 9.73 12.70
N SER A 151 5.97 8.63 12.77
CA SER A 151 6.09 7.81 13.98
C SER A 151 6.86 8.52 15.09
N GLU A 152 7.75 9.44 14.75
CA GLU A 152 8.50 10.24 15.72
C GLU A 152 7.76 11.51 16.16
N ASN A 153 7.04 12.17 15.23
CA ASN A 153 6.54 13.53 15.44
C ASN A 153 5.01 13.60 15.63
N VAL A 154 4.25 12.57 15.26
CA VAL A 154 2.78 12.54 15.39
C VAL A 154 2.40 11.40 16.34
N VAL A 155 2.87 11.53 17.59
CA VAL A 155 2.58 10.61 18.69
C VAL A 155 1.94 11.34 19.84
N GLY A 156 1.06 10.64 20.57
CA GLY A 156 0.36 11.22 21.71
C GLY A 156 -0.54 12.39 21.27
N PRO A 157 -0.48 13.55 21.95
CA PRO A 157 -1.38 14.69 21.73
C PRO A 157 -1.60 15.15 20.30
N ASP A 158 -0.58 15.00 19.48
CA ASP A 158 -0.59 15.50 18.11
C ASP A 158 -1.27 14.54 17.12
N HIS A 159 -1.68 13.34 17.58
CA HIS A 159 -2.42 12.39 16.77
C HIS A 159 -3.94 12.59 16.93
N HIS A 160 -4.67 12.75 15.83
CA HIS A 160 -6.12 13.02 15.83
C HIS A 160 -7.01 11.95 16.51
N GLN A 161 -6.50 10.71 16.69
CA GLN A 161 -7.17 9.64 17.45
C GLN A 161 -6.70 9.57 18.92
N TRP A 162 -5.87 10.51 19.38
CA TRP A 162 -5.38 10.51 20.75
C TRP A 162 -6.38 11.18 21.67
N GLU A 163 -6.97 10.38 22.55
CA GLU A 163 -7.91 10.84 23.57
C GLU A 163 -7.28 10.97 24.98
N GLY A 164 -5.94 10.90 25.10
CA GLY A 164 -5.17 11.25 26.31
C GLY A 164 -4.48 10.11 27.08
N GLY A 165 -3.32 10.42 27.69
CA GLY A 165 -2.71 9.73 28.85
C GLY A 165 -1.75 8.56 28.58
N ALA A 166 -0.62 8.51 29.29
CA ALA A 166 0.18 7.29 29.45
C ALA A 166 -0.56 6.37 30.42
N ILE A 167 -1.26 5.36 29.91
CA ILE A 167 -1.86 4.33 30.75
C ILE A 167 -0.72 3.43 31.22
N ASP A 168 -0.28 3.62 32.46
CA ASP A 168 0.60 2.67 33.15
C ASP A 168 -0.20 1.40 33.41
N TYR A 169 -0.19 0.51 32.42
CA TYR A 169 -0.71 -0.84 32.57
C TYR A 169 0.25 -1.61 33.48
N GLY A 170 0.18 -1.36 34.79
CA GLY A 170 1.01 -2.00 35.80
C GLY A 170 1.01 -3.54 35.69
N GLN A 171 1.87 -4.23 36.44
CA GLN A 171 2.09 -5.70 36.31
C GLN A 171 0.81 -6.56 36.29
N ARG A 172 -0.29 -6.07 36.86
CA ARG A 172 -1.61 -6.70 36.85
C ARG A 172 -2.19 -6.86 35.44
N TRP A 173 -2.00 -5.92 34.52
CA TRP A 173 -2.48 -6.05 33.14
C TRP A 173 -1.82 -7.22 32.41
N TRP A 174 -0.50 -7.37 32.51
CA TRP A 174 0.21 -8.48 31.87
C TRP A 174 -0.27 -9.85 32.34
N ARG A 175 -0.65 -9.95 33.63
CA ARG A 175 -1.27 -11.14 34.20
C ARG A 175 -2.65 -11.40 33.61
N ILE A 176 -3.52 -10.39 33.60
CA ILE A 176 -4.89 -10.51 33.06
C ILE A 176 -4.88 -10.79 31.56
N ARG A 177 -4.01 -10.13 30.81
CA ARG A 177 -3.82 -10.35 29.37
C ARG A 177 -3.43 -11.80 29.07
N ARG A 178 -2.51 -12.36 29.85
CA ARG A 178 -2.12 -13.77 29.69
C ARG A 178 -3.28 -14.70 30.04
N GLN A 179 -3.97 -14.46 31.16
CA GLN A 179 -5.12 -15.27 31.58
C GLN A 179 -6.27 -15.23 30.55
N ALA A 180 -6.53 -14.07 29.94
CA ALA A 180 -7.54 -13.92 28.88
C ALA A 180 -7.18 -14.74 27.64
N LEU A 181 -5.92 -14.66 27.19
CA LEU A 181 -5.43 -15.46 26.06
C LEU A 181 -5.50 -16.96 26.32
N GLU A 182 -5.10 -17.40 27.52
CA GLU A 182 -5.16 -18.81 27.94
C GLU A 182 -6.61 -19.30 28.06
N ARG A 183 -7.51 -18.50 28.65
CA ARG A 183 -8.96 -18.78 28.74
C ARG A 183 -9.57 -18.98 27.35
N ASP A 184 -9.19 -18.10 26.43
CA ASP A 184 -9.80 -18.00 25.10
C ASP A 184 -9.09 -18.90 24.07
N GLY A 185 -8.16 -19.77 24.50
CA GLY A 185 -7.46 -20.71 23.64
C GLY A 185 -6.59 -20.05 22.56
N TYR A 186 -6.21 -18.79 22.75
CA TYR A 186 -5.57 -17.95 21.72
C TYR A 186 -6.43 -17.77 20.46
N GLU A 187 -7.75 -17.84 20.60
CA GLU A 187 -8.72 -17.70 19.51
C GLU A 187 -9.56 -16.43 19.68
N CYS A 188 -9.88 -15.79 18.56
CA CYS A 188 -10.82 -14.67 18.55
C CYS A 188 -12.21 -15.14 19.00
N GLN A 189 -12.74 -14.57 20.08
CA GLN A 189 -14.04 -14.97 20.62
C GLN A 189 -15.24 -14.54 19.78
N GLN A 190 -15.02 -13.74 18.72
CA GLN A 190 -16.06 -13.31 17.78
C GLN A 190 -16.06 -14.10 16.47
N CYS A 191 -14.90 -14.38 15.89
CA CYS A 191 -14.81 -15.06 14.59
C CYS A 191 -14.14 -16.44 14.64
N GLY A 192 -13.64 -16.87 15.80
CA GLY A 192 -13.01 -18.18 16.00
C GLY A 192 -11.60 -18.35 15.42
N VAL A 193 -11.05 -17.32 14.76
CA VAL A 193 -9.71 -17.40 14.16
C VAL A 193 -8.65 -17.47 15.25
N GLY A 194 -7.80 -18.50 15.17
CA GLY A 194 -6.71 -18.77 16.11
C GLY A 194 -5.41 -18.03 15.80
N ALA A 195 -4.48 -18.02 16.76
CA ALA A 195 -3.17 -17.37 16.63
C ALA A 195 -2.34 -17.89 15.44
N ASP A 196 -2.41 -19.18 15.14
CA ASP A 196 -1.67 -19.80 14.02
C ASP A 196 -2.10 -19.23 12.67
N GLU A 197 -3.40 -18.98 12.49
CA GLU A 197 -3.96 -18.38 11.28
C GLU A 197 -3.71 -16.87 11.21
N LEU A 198 -3.60 -16.20 12.36
CA LEU A 198 -3.26 -14.77 12.44
C LEU A 198 -1.76 -14.49 12.28
N GLY A 199 -0.90 -15.51 12.44
CA GLY A 199 0.56 -15.36 12.51
C GLY A 199 1.04 -14.59 13.75
N GLN A 200 0.16 -14.37 14.73
CA GLN A 200 0.40 -13.65 15.97
C GLN A 200 -0.72 -13.93 16.98
N ASN A 201 -0.48 -13.64 18.26
CA ASN A 201 -1.54 -13.72 19.26
C ASN A 201 -2.65 -12.69 18.99
N PRO A 202 -3.93 -13.02 19.17
CA PRO A 202 -5.00 -12.05 19.10
C PRO A 202 -4.86 -10.99 20.21
N ASP A 203 -5.49 -9.83 20.00
CA ASP A 203 -5.44 -8.70 20.92
C ASP A 203 -6.47 -8.88 22.04
N VAL A 204 -6.20 -8.30 23.22
CA VAL A 204 -7.13 -8.33 24.36
C VAL A 204 -7.81 -6.97 24.47
N HIS A 205 -9.13 -6.97 24.27
CA HIS A 205 -9.98 -5.78 24.30
C HIS A 205 -10.63 -5.62 25.68
N HIS A 206 -10.68 -4.39 26.20
CA HIS A 206 -11.51 -4.06 27.36
C HIS A 206 -12.96 -3.84 26.93
N LEU A 207 -13.93 -4.47 27.60
CA LEU A 207 -15.36 -4.31 27.31
C LEU A 207 -15.86 -2.93 27.76
N GLU A 208 -15.48 -2.52 28.96
CA GLU A 208 -15.60 -1.16 29.44
C GLU A 208 -14.22 -0.49 29.39
N PRO A 209 -14.05 0.62 28.65
CA PRO A 209 -12.75 1.26 28.46
C PRO A 209 -12.08 1.66 29.77
N VAL A 210 -10.75 1.52 29.90
CA VAL A 210 -10.01 1.84 31.15
C VAL A 210 -10.34 3.21 31.73
N ARG A 211 -10.62 4.20 30.86
CA ARG A 211 -10.99 5.57 31.23
C ARG A 211 -12.36 5.74 31.90
N SER A 212 -13.25 4.75 31.87
CA SER A 212 -14.55 4.81 32.57
C SER A 212 -14.41 4.54 34.07
N PHE A 213 -13.27 4.02 34.51
CA PHE A 213 -13.02 3.67 35.91
C PHE A 213 -12.30 4.80 36.65
N ASP A 214 -12.67 5.05 37.90
CA ASP A 214 -11.99 6.01 38.78
C ASP A 214 -10.52 5.62 39.03
N GLN A 215 -10.22 4.32 39.04
CA GLN A 215 -8.85 3.79 39.10
C GLN A 215 -8.57 2.86 37.90
N PRO A 216 -7.53 3.12 37.09
CA PRO A 216 -7.20 2.28 35.92
C PRO A 216 -6.97 0.80 36.24
N ALA A 217 -6.52 0.49 37.45
CA ALA A 217 -6.29 -0.89 37.89
C ALA A 217 -7.58 -1.71 38.00
N ASP A 218 -8.73 -1.07 38.18
CA ASP A 218 -10.04 -1.73 38.32
C ASP A 218 -10.60 -2.18 36.97
N ALA A 219 -10.17 -1.54 35.88
CA ALA A 219 -10.50 -1.97 34.52
C ALA A 219 -9.84 -3.31 34.14
N HIS A 220 -8.77 -3.73 34.85
CA HIS A 220 -8.00 -4.93 34.56
C HIS A 220 -8.55 -6.14 35.34
N THR A 221 -9.70 -6.64 34.91
CA THR A 221 -10.36 -7.84 35.44
C THR A 221 -10.69 -8.80 34.29
N MET A 222 -10.82 -10.10 34.60
CA MET A 222 -11.15 -11.12 33.61
C MET A 222 -12.55 -10.93 32.99
N ASP A 223 -13.46 -10.34 33.77
CA ASP A 223 -14.83 -10.03 33.36
C ASP A 223 -14.91 -8.83 32.41
N ASN A 224 -13.90 -7.95 32.46
CA ASN A 224 -13.85 -6.75 31.63
C ASN A 224 -12.97 -6.93 30.38
N VAL A 225 -12.54 -8.16 30.04
CA VAL A 225 -11.65 -8.40 28.90
C VAL A 225 -12.07 -9.56 28.01
N ILE A 226 -11.87 -9.40 26.70
CA ILE A 226 -12.15 -10.41 25.69
C ILE A 226 -11.06 -10.47 24.62
N THR A 227 -10.72 -11.66 24.13
CA THR A 227 -9.69 -11.82 23.11
C THR A 227 -10.27 -11.74 21.69
N LEU A 228 -9.74 -10.83 20.86
CA LEU A 228 -10.25 -10.52 19.51
C LEU A 228 -9.11 -10.44 18.48
N CYS A 229 -9.38 -10.82 17.23
CA CYS A 229 -8.46 -10.52 16.13
C CYS A 229 -8.49 -9.02 15.78
N ARG A 230 -7.43 -8.48 15.17
CA ARG A 230 -7.32 -7.05 14.79
C ARG A 230 -8.56 -6.49 14.07
N ARG A 231 -9.21 -7.30 13.22
CA ARG A 231 -10.43 -6.90 12.50
C ARG A 231 -11.62 -6.75 13.45
N CYS A 232 -11.89 -7.75 14.29
CA CYS A 232 -12.95 -7.71 15.27
C CYS A 232 -12.70 -6.64 16.34
N HIS A 233 -11.43 -6.48 16.75
CA HIS A 233 -11.01 -5.43 17.69
C HIS A 233 -11.38 -4.04 17.18
N ARG A 234 -11.02 -3.72 15.94
CA ARG A 234 -11.37 -2.44 15.31
C ARG A 234 -12.89 -2.22 15.23
N HIS A 235 -13.65 -3.28 14.93
CA HIS A 235 -15.11 -3.18 14.88
C HIS A 235 -15.72 -2.96 16.28
N ALA A 236 -15.13 -3.53 17.33
CA ALA A 236 -15.55 -3.31 18.71
C ALA A 236 -15.25 -1.87 19.15
N GLU A 237 -14.05 -1.36 18.86
CA GLU A 237 -13.68 0.03 19.13
C GLU A 237 -14.60 1.04 18.42
N ALA A 238 -15.03 0.73 17.20
CA ALA A 238 -15.96 1.55 16.44
C ALA A 238 -17.44 1.39 16.88
N GLY A 239 -17.74 0.59 17.91
CA GLY A 239 -19.10 0.30 18.36
C GLY A 239 -19.95 -0.48 17.34
N SER A 240 -19.32 -1.08 16.33
CA SER A 240 -20.00 -1.79 15.24
C SER A 240 -20.37 -3.24 15.60
N ILE A 241 -19.77 -3.79 16.66
CA ILE A 241 -20.12 -5.09 17.22
C ILE A 241 -20.30 -4.98 18.74
N ALA A 242 -21.34 -5.62 19.27
CA ALA A 242 -21.50 -5.79 20.70
C ALA A 242 -20.67 -7.00 21.15
N VAL A 243 -19.74 -6.77 22.07
CA VAL A 243 -18.93 -7.80 22.72
C VAL A 243 -19.40 -7.94 24.16
N SER A 244 -19.62 -9.17 24.60
CA SER A 244 -19.99 -9.51 25.98
C SER A 244 -18.97 -10.47 26.56
N PRO A 245 -18.74 -10.47 27.89
CA PRO A 245 -17.89 -11.47 28.50
C PRO A 245 -18.52 -12.85 28.25
N ARG A 246 -17.68 -13.86 28.00
CA ARG A 246 -18.15 -15.22 27.85
C ARG A 246 -18.46 -15.75 29.25
N ASP A 247 -19.71 -16.09 29.53
CA ASP A 247 -20.09 -16.75 30.78
C ASP A 247 -19.28 -18.04 30.94
N GLU A 248 -18.69 -18.22 32.13
CA GLU A 248 -17.94 -19.41 32.49
C GLU A 248 -18.80 -20.67 32.24
N LYS A 249 -18.23 -21.66 31.54
CA LYS A 249 -18.84 -22.99 31.38
C LYS A 249 -18.47 -23.90 32.55
#